data_AF-A0A838IBS9-F1
#
_entry.id   AF-A0A838IBS9-F1
#
_cell.length_a   1.000
_cell.length_b   1.000
_cell.length_c   1.000
_cell.angle_alpha   90.00
_cell.angle_beta   90.00
_cell.angle_gamma   90.00
#
_symmetry.space_group_name_H-M   'P 1'
#
loop_
_entity.id
_entity.type
_entity.pdbx_description
1 polymer ?
#
loop_
_entity_poly.entity_id
_entity_poly.type
_entity_poly.pdbx_seq_one_letter_code
_entity_poly.pdbx_strand_id
1 'polypeptide(L)'
;MEKLVIDPVVRAILGPSQVSQVADMREHTDAVCVGCGGPIRPEDPAPATVVLGVSEDNVLYIRLAHERCAPSQVYDIAGELHSGLHAEVSFVAYPILRAPPVVPRAMIVFELARTVVIEELGGDQLKQSYVNRGWEPVTDTWDRVTAASVDGLCVRLRDDQIVVDEEDGEIIAFSNATAPPGWWEAGTADGCLLLYGSGLGLDRFSFERLNTALQASACAAATALVDLSEQPARSATAEEPEAPVELLGYAHALLVTRYFATRGDDPVRRARKQGLSAAETADRLVAELRRGPEGARFLQYVEANQESIGRAITHAVRTGDAPGKAVSDWVRARGSEAFSQIPEALRRKADPP
;
A
#
# COMPACT_ATOMS: atom_id res chain seq x y z
N MET A 1 -11.31 8.41 -27.34
CA MET A 1 -10.38 9.31 -26.64
C MET A 1 -9.20 8.49 -26.20
N GLU A 2 -7.98 8.93 -26.49
CA GLU A 2 -6.75 8.26 -26.05
C GLU A 2 -6.66 8.38 -24.52
N LYS A 3 -6.56 7.25 -23.80
CA LYS A 3 -6.48 7.22 -22.32
C LYS A 3 -5.07 7.54 -21.79
N LEU A 4 -4.08 7.51 -22.68
CA LEU A 4 -2.68 7.75 -22.40
C LEU A 4 -2.14 8.75 -23.42
N VAL A 5 -1.53 9.81 -22.93
CA VAL A 5 -0.88 10.84 -23.74
C VAL A 5 0.62 10.70 -23.52
N ILE A 6 1.33 10.32 -24.59
CA ILE A 6 2.78 10.18 -24.59
C ILE A 6 3.33 11.17 -25.62
N ASP A 7 4.08 12.16 -25.13
CA ASP A 7 4.74 13.15 -25.98
C ASP A 7 5.72 12.48 -26.96
N PRO A 8 5.90 12.98 -28.19
CA PRO A 8 6.85 12.41 -29.15
C PRO A 8 8.28 12.27 -28.60
N VAL A 9 8.74 13.19 -27.74
CA VAL A 9 10.07 13.11 -27.12
C VAL A 9 10.15 11.91 -26.18
N VAL A 10 9.11 11.68 -25.38
CA VAL A 10 8.99 10.50 -24.51
C VAL A 10 8.88 9.21 -25.35
N ARG A 11 8.10 9.22 -26.44
CA ARG A 11 8.00 8.08 -27.37
C ARG A 11 9.29 7.79 -28.14
N ALA A 12 10.17 8.78 -28.31
CA ALA A 12 11.45 8.58 -28.98
C ALA A 12 12.47 7.88 -28.07
N ILE A 13 12.36 8.10 -26.76
CA ILE A 13 13.17 7.42 -25.74
C ILE A 13 12.62 6.03 -25.46
N LEU A 14 11.29 5.90 -25.30
CA LEU A 14 10.67 4.61 -25.09
C LEU A 14 10.63 3.79 -26.39
N GLY A 15 11.23 2.61 -26.36
CA GLY A 15 11.06 1.62 -27.42
C GLY A 15 9.59 1.17 -27.57
N PRO A 16 9.21 0.57 -28.72
CA PRO A 16 7.84 0.14 -28.98
C PRO A 16 7.27 -0.81 -27.92
N SER A 17 8.12 -1.68 -27.35
CA SER A 17 7.73 -2.61 -26.28
C SER A 17 7.34 -1.88 -24.99
N GLN A 18 8.06 -0.84 -24.61
CA GLN A 18 7.78 -0.07 -23.40
C GLN A 18 6.55 0.80 -23.57
N VAL A 19 6.36 1.38 -24.75
CA VAL A 19 5.11 2.11 -25.06
C VAL A 19 3.89 1.21 -24.82
N SER A 20 3.95 -0.05 -25.29
CA SER A 20 2.90 -1.03 -25.02
C SER A 20 2.76 -1.34 -23.53
N GLN A 21 3.86 -1.52 -22.80
CA GLN A 21 3.82 -1.76 -21.35
C GLN A 21 3.19 -0.61 -20.56
N VAL A 22 3.47 0.64 -20.95
CA VAL A 22 2.89 1.82 -20.30
C VAL A 22 1.41 1.97 -20.65
N ALA A 23 1.02 1.60 -21.87
CA ALA A 23 -0.39 1.48 -22.25
C ALA A 23 -1.10 0.41 -21.40
N ASP A 24 -0.52 -0.78 -21.27
CA ASP A 24 -1.04 -1.86 -20.42
C ASP A 24 -1.14 -1.43 -18.95
N MET A 25 -0.14 -0.70 -18.44
CA MET A 25 -0.16 -0.14 -17.09
C MET A 25 -1.36 0.80 -16.92
N ARG A 26 -1.59 1.70 -17.89
CA ARG A 26 -2.74 2.62 -17.87
C ARG A 26 -4.09 1.90 -18.00
N GLU A 27 -4.15 0.80 -18.72
CA GLU A 27 -5.40 0.07 -19.01
C GLU A 27 -5.75 -0.98 -17.95
N HIS A 28 -4.79 -1.44 -17.16
CA HIS A 28 -4.99 -2.60 -16.30
C HIS A 28 -4.52 -2.43 -14.86
N THR A 29 -3.77 -1.37 -14.54
CA THR A 29 -3.16 -1.18 -13.22
C THR A 29 -3.62 0.13 -12.58
N ASP A 30 -3.95 0.09 -11.29
CA ASP A 30 -4.12 1.31 -10.49
C ASP A 30 -2.74 1.93 -10.26
N ALA A 31 -2.49 3.08 -10.87
CA ALA A 31 -1.26 3.83 -10.71
C ALA A 31 -1.44 5.00 -9.73
N VAL A 32 -0.33 5.57 -9.27
CA VAL A 32 -0.34 6.79 -8.45
C VAL A 32 0.22 7.94 -9.28
N CYS A 33 -0.52 9.04 -9.34
CA CYS A 33 -0.10 10.25 -10.04
C CYS A 33 1.14 10.85 -9.37
N VAL A 34 2.26 10.92 -10.08
CA VAL A 34 3.51 11.50 -9.56
C VAL A 34 3.37 12.97 -9.14
N GLY A 35 2.49 13.73 -9.79
CA GLY A 35 2.31 15.16 -9.47
C GLY A 35 1.44 15.46 -8.24
N CYS A 36 0.44 14.62 -7.93
CA CYS A 36 -0.53 14.92 -6.85
C CYS A 36 -0.73 13.79 -5.82
N GLY A 37 -0.09 12.63 -6.02
CA GLY A 37 -0.27 11.44 -5.17
C GLY A 37 -1.65 10.78 -5.26
N GLY A 38 -2.57 11.32 -6.06
CA GLY A 38 -3.90 10.74 -6.28
C GLY A 38 -3.86 9.51 -7.19
N PRO A 39 -4.85 8.61 -7.10
CA PRO A 39 -4.91 7.42 -7.95
C PRO A 39 -5.18 7.76 -9.42
N ILE A 40 -4.66 6.94 -10.33
CA ILE A 40 -4.96 6.91 -11.76
C ILE A 40 -5.45 5.49 -12.05
N ARG A 41 -6.75 5.33 -12.28
CA ARG A 41 -7.39 4.02 -12.44
C ARG A 41 -7.67 3.67 -13.90
N PRO A 42 -7.70 2.38 -14.27
CA PRO A 42 -8.12 1.92 -15.59
C PRO A 42 -9.44 2.50 -16.11
N GLU A 43 -10.43 2.60 -15.22
CA GLU A 43 -11.76 3.14 -15.52
C GLU A 43 -11.80 4.66 -15.66
N ASP A 44 -10.77 5.38 -15.21
CA ASP A 44 -10.78 6.84 -15.25
C ASP A 44 -10.88 7.30 -16.71
N PRO A 45 -11.82 8.21 -17.03
CA PRO A 45 -11.98 8.73 -18.38
C PRO A 45 -10.93 9.80 -18.72
N ALA A 46 -10.28 10.37 -17.71
CA ALA A 46 -9.23 11.37 -17.89
C ALA A 46 -7.95 10.71 -18.43
N PRO A 47 -7.29 11.33 -19.42
CA PRO A 47 -6.00 10.84 -19.91
C PRO A 47 -4.92 10.97 -18.83
N ALA A 48 -4.06 9.96 -18.79
CA ALA A 48 -2.80 10.02 -18.05
C ALA A 48 -1.67 10.44 -18.99
N THR A 49 -0.65 11.09 -18.45
CA THR A 49 0.59 11.45 -19.13
C THR A 49 1.75 10.64 -18.58
N VAL A 50 2.80 10.49 -19.39
CA VAL A 50 4.00 9.72 -19.02
C VAL A 50 5.14 10.66 -18.66
N VAL A 51 5.67 10.49 -17.45
CA VAL A 51 6.83 11.21 -16.95
C VAL A 51 8.01 10.26 -16.85
N LEU A 52 9.09 10.57 -17.58
CA LEU A 52 10.32 9.79 -17.57
C LEU A 52 11.39 10.45 -16.71
N GLY A 53 12.13 9.66 -15.95
CA GLY A 53 13.44 10.03 -15.45
C GLY A 53 14.49 9.28 -16.28
N VAL A 54 15.45 9.99 -16.85
CA VAL A 54 16.57 9.41 -17.61
C VAL A 54 17.88 9.88 -17.00
N SER A 55 18.93 9.07 -17.08
CA SER A 55 20.30 9.49 -16.79
C SER A 55 21.18 9.02 -17.93
N GLU A 56 21.91 9.96 -18.52
CA GLU A 56 22.67 9.73 -19.75
C GLU A 56 21.77 9.14 -20.84
N ASP A 57 21.83 7.83 -21.09
CA ASP A 57 21.07 7.11 -22.11
C ASP A 57 20.07 6.09 -21.55
N ASN A 58 19.88 6.03 -20.23
CA ASN A 58 19.07 4.99 -19.58
C ASN A 58 17.79 5.55 -18.95
N VAL A 59 16.65 4.88 -19.17
CA VAL A 59 15.40 5.19 -18.46
C VAL A 59 15.46 4.65 -17.04
N LEU A 60 15.54 5.55 -16.07
CA LEU A 60 15.57 5.26 -14.65
C LEU A 60 14.18 4.98 -14.07
N TYR A 61 13.16 5.69 -14.52
CA TYR A 61 11.77 5.39 -14.14
C TYR A 61 10.77 5.87 -15.18
N ILE A 62 9.63 5.18 -15.23
CA ILE A 62 8.43 5.62 -15.94
C ILE A 62 7.28 5.75 -14.94
N ARG A 63 6.78 6.98 -14.75
CA ARG A 63 5.63 7.24 -13.87
C ARG A 63 4.46 7.82 -14.66
N LEU A 64 3.24 7.57 -14.17
CA LEU A 64 2.04 8.22 -14.71
C LEU A 64 1.72 9.48 -13.92
N ALA A 65 1.23 10.49 -14.62
CA ALA A 65 0.55 11.64 -14.02
C ALA A 65 -0.85 11.78 -14.61
N HIS A 66 -1.76 12.43 -13.89
CA HIS A 66 -2.91 13.01 -14.57
C HIS A 66 -2.39 14.06 -15.55
N GLU A 67 -2.99 14.15 -16.74
CA GLU A 67 -2.61 15.16 -17.74
C GLU A 67 -2.58 16.58 -17.17
N ARG A 68 -3.52 16.90 -16.27
CA ARG A 68 -3.58 18.20 -15.57
C ARG A 68 -2.50 18.42 -14.51
N CYS A 69 -1.90 17.35 -13.98
CA CYS A 69 -0.95 17.44 -12.87
C CYS A 69 0.49 17.57 -13.37
N ALA A 70 0.83 16.90 -14.47
CA ALA A 70 2.10 17.08 -15.15
C ALA A 70 1.96 16.73 -16.64
N PRO A 71 2.64 17.47 -17.55
CA PRO A 71 2.69 17.09 -18.95
C PRO A 71 3.51 15.80 -19.13
N SER A 72 3.36 15.16 -20.28
CA SER A 72 4.28 14.09 -20.65
C SER A 72 5.64 14.69 -20.97
N GLN A 73 6.68 14.27 -20.26
CA GLN A 73 8.00 14.91 -20.33
C GLN A 73 9.11 13.99 -19.82
N VAL A 74 10.34 14.42 -20.05
CA VAL A 74 11.59 13.74 -19.68
C VAL A 74 12.35 14.61 -18.70
N TYR A 75 12.82 14.02 -17.60
CA TYR A 75 13.72 14.63 -16.64
C TYR A 75 15.10 13.98 -16.76
N ASP A 76 16.12 14.77 -17.06
CA ASP A 76 17.52 14.34 -17.03
C ASP A 76 18.04 14.44 -15.59
N ILE A 77 18.41 13.29 -15.02
CA ILE A 77 18.88 13.09 -13.66
C ILE A 77 20.39 12.85 -13.73
N ALA A 78 21.13 13.90 -14.08
CA ALA A 78 22.58 13.82 -14.18
C ALA A 78 23.24 13.64 -12.80
N GLY A 79 23.96 12.54 -12.60
CA GLY A 79 25.07 12.50 -11.64
C GLY A 79 24.77 12.27 -10.15
N GLU A 80 23.55 11.95 -9.74
CA GLU A 80 23.21 11.64 -8.32
C GLU A 80 22.95 10.14 -8.06
N LEU A 81 23.54 9.27 -8.87
CA LEU A 81 23.43 7.81 -8.76
C LEU A 81 24.62 7.18 -7.99
N HIS A 82 25.14 7.86 -6.98
CA HIS A 82 26.15 7.29 -6.09
C HIS A 82 25.55 7.19 -4.67
N SER A 83 25.37 5.95 -4.21
CA SER A 83 25.00 5.51 -2.84
C SER A 83 23.57 5.75 -2.32
N GLY A 84 22.66 6.41 -3.05
CA GLY A 84 21.32 6.73 -2.56
C GLY A 84 20.13 5.96 -3.16
N LEU A 85 20.30 5.25 -4.29
CA LEU A 85 19.14 4.76 -5.06
C LEU A 85 18.44 3.50 -4.54
N HIS A 86 18.85 2.94 -3.40
CA HIS A 86 18.05 1.94 -2.71
C HIS A 86 16.87 2.57 -1.94
N ALA A 87 16.87 3.88 -1.70
CA ALA A 87 15.82 4.58 -0.92
C ALA A 87 14.51 4.87 -1.69
N GLU A 88 14.46 4.71 -3.01
CA GLU A 88 13.25 5.01 -3.81
C GLU A 88 12.71 3.81 -4.60
N VAL A 89 13.21 2.60 -4.34
CA VAL A 89 12.65 1.38 -4.92
C VAL A 89 11.48 0.92 -4.06
N SER A 90 10.26 1.18 -4.52
CA SER A 90 9.05 0.70 -3.84
C SER A 90 8.82 -0.78 -4.15
N PHE A 91 8.76 -1.61 -3.12
CA PHE A 91 8.39 -3.01 -3.24
C PHE A 91 6.95 -3.23 -2.76
N VAL A 92 6.27 -4.20 -3.35
CA VAL A 92 5.02 -4.75 -2.82
C VAL A 92 5.36 -6.08 -2.16
N ALA A 93 4.85 -6.30 -0.95
CA ALA A 93 5.07 -7.55 -0.23
C ALA A 93 3.76 -8.19 0.20
N TYR A 94 3.78 -9.51 0.26
CA TYR A 94 2.69 -10.37 0.68
C TYR A 94 3.21 -11.39 1.71
N PRO A 95 3.00 -11.13 3.02
CA PRO A 95 3.36 -12.06 4.08
C PRO A 95 2.46 -13.31 4.08
N ILE A 96 3.06 -14.49 4.25
CA ILE A 96 2.38 -15.79 4.24
C ILE A 96 2.80 -16.57 5.49
N LEU A 97 1.82 -17.14 6.19
CA LEU A 97 2.05 -18.15 7.22
C LEU A 97 1.81 -19.54 6.61
N ARG A 98 2.87 -20.32 6.46
CA ARG A 98 2.81 -21.67 5.88
C ARG A 98 2.33 -22.69 6.92
N ALA A 99 1.55 -23.66 6.46
CA ALA A 99 1.07 -24.76 7.29
C ALA A 99 2.20 -25.76 7.58
N PRO A 100 2.23 -26.37 8.79
CA PRO A 100 3.13 -27.49 9.07
C PRO A 100 2.97 -28.63 8.04
N PRO A 101 4.03 -29.40 7.73
CA PRO A 101 5.34 -29.43 8.40
C PRO A 101 6.42 -28.53 7.77
N VAL A 102 6.04 -27.56 6.94
CA VAL A 102 7.00 -26.73 6.17
C VAL A 102 7.80 -25.80 7.09
N VAL A 103 9.11 -25.66 6.86
CA VAL A 103 10.03 -24.79 7.62
C VAL A 103 10.95 -24.04 6.61
N PRO A 104 11.16 -22.72 6.73
CA PRO A 104 10.57 -21.79 7.70
C PRO A 104 9.07 -21.57 7.52
N ARG A 105 8.31 -21.36 8.59
CA ARG A 105 6.84 -21.19 8.47
C ARG A 105 6.42 -19.77 8.08
N ALA A 106 7.20 -18.77 8.45
CA ALA A 106 7.01 -17.40 8.03
C ALA A 106 7.65 -17.19 6.65
N MET A 107 6.91 -16.54 5.75
CA MET A 107 7.40 -16.21 4.41
C MET A 107 6.94 -14.81 4.01
N ILE A 108 7.76 -14.09 3.24
CA ILE A 108 7.40 -12.85 2.54
C ILE A 108 7.65 -13.06 1.06
N VAL A 109 6.61 -12.95 0.25
CA VAL A 109 6.74 -12.86 -1.22
C VAL A 109 6.74 -11.39 -1.59
N PHE A 110 7.72 -10.93 -2.36
CA PHE A 110 7.78 -9.53 -2.74
C PHE A 110 8.28 -9.34 -4.17
N GLU A 111 7.86 -8.24 -4.79
CA GLU A 111 8.28 -7.84 -6.13
C GLU A 111 8.39 -6.31 -6.23
N LEU A 112 9.04 -5.83 -7.29
CA LEU A 112 9.09 -4.42 -7.62
C LEU A 112 7.67 -3.88 -7.89
N ALA A 113 7.30 -2.74 -7.30
CA ALA A 113 6.03 -2.11 -7.59
C ALA A 113 5.94 -1.74 -9.08
N ARG A 114 4.84 -2.14 -9.74
CA ARG A 114 4.61 -1.96 -11.20
C ARG A 114 4.69 -0.51 -11.70
N THR A 115 4.61 0.47 -10.80
CA THR A 115 4.78 1.90 -11.11
C THR A 115 6.23 2.31 -11.36
N VAL A 116 7.17 1.37 -11.30
CA VAL A 116 8.59 1.59 -11.50
C VAL A 116 9.04 0.75 -12.70
N VAL A 117 9.19 1.36 -13.87
CA VAL A 117 9.89 0.75 -15.00
C VAL A 117 11.28 1.36 -15.06
N ILE A 118 12.28 0.62 -14.58
CA ILE A 118 13.71 0.95 -14.75
C ILE A 118 14.20 0.02 -15.86
N GLU A 119 14.61 0.56 -17.01
CA GLU A 119 15.14 -0.28 -18.10
C GLU A 119 16.39 -1.05 -17.69
N GLU A 120 17.20 -0.43 -16.83
CA GLU A 120 18.42 -1.03 -16.31
C GLU A 120 18.16 -2.12 -15.27
N LEU A 121 16.98 -2.18 -14.64
CA LEU A 121 16.64 -3.23 -13.66
C LEU A 121 15.53 -4.12 -14.18
N GLY A 122 15.71 -4.67 -15.40
CA GLY A 122 14.89 -5.80 -15.85
C GLY A 122 14.76 -6.85 -14.74
N GLY A 123 13.61 -7.54 -14.66
CA GLY A 123 13.32 -8.49 -13.58
C GLY A 123 14.47 -9.48 -13.29
N ASP A 124 15.20 -9.87 -14.33
CA ASP A 124 16.40 -10.71 -14.26
C ASP A 124 17.60 -10.03 -13.59
N GLN A 125 17.82 -8.72 -13.77
CA GLN A 125 18.94 -8.00 -13.14
C GLN A 125 18.75 -7.81 -11.63
N LEU A 126 17.54 -7.47 -11.17
CA LEU A 126 17.27 -7.41 -9.72
C LEU A 126 17.35 -8.81 -9.09
N LYS A 127 16.79 -9.83 -9.74
CA LYS A 127 16.97 -11.21 -9.32
C LYS A 127 18.47 -11.55 -9.22
N GLN A 128 19.25 -11.21 -10.24
CA GLN A 128 20.69 -11.45 -10.26
C GLN A 128 21.41 -10.67 -9.16
N SER A 129 20.96 -9.47 -8.80
CA SER A 129 21.51 -8.70 -7.69
C SER A 129 21.30 -9.42 -6.35
N TYR A 130 20.12 -9.98 -6.09
CA TYR A 130 19.86 -10.81 -4.89
C TYR A 130 20.69 -12.10 -4.91
N VAL A 131 20.80 -12.75 -6.07
CA VAL A 131 21.65 -13.94 -6.21
C VAL A 131 23.12 -13.63 -5.92
N ASN A 132 23.62 -12.48 -6.37
CA ASN A 132 24.98 -12.02 -6.07
C ASN A 132 25.17 -11.68 -4.57
N ARG A 133 24.10 -11.39 -3.84
CA ARG A 133 24.08 -11.22 -2.37
C ARG A 133 23.91 -12.55 -1.62
N GLY A 134 23.96 -13.68 -2.30
CA GLY A 134 23.89 -15.01 -1.69
C GLY A 134 22.50 -15.64 -1.65
N TRP A 135 21.50 -15.03 -2.28
CA TRP A 135 20.17 -15.64 -2.42
C TRP A 135 20.22 -16.79 -3.44
N GLU A 136 19.35 -17.78 -3.26
CA GLU A 136 19.29 -18.96 -4.11
C GLU A 136 18.23 -18.81 -5.20
N PRO A 137 18.50 -19.12 -6.48
CA PRO A 137 17.46 -19.25 -7.48
C PRO A 137 16.57 -20.45 -7.13
N VAL A 138 15.25 -20.28 -7.21
CA VAL A 138 14.30 -21.32 -6.80
C VAL A 138 13.35 -21.70 -7.94
N THR A 139 13.07 -23.00 -8.05
CA THR A 139 12.14 -23.56 -9.07
C THR A 139 11.06 -24.48 -8.51
N ASP A 140 11.04 -24.67 -7.19
CA ASP A 140 10.05 -25.50 -6.50
C ASP A 140 8.68 -24.83 -6.38
N THR A 141 7.69 -25.55 -5.86
CA THR A 141 6.38 -24.95 -5.54
C THR A 141 6.45 -24.15 -4.24
N TRP A 142 5.62 -23.10 -4.10
CA TRP A 142 5.69 -22.15 -2.98
C TRP A 142 5.64 -22.82 -1.58
N ASP A 143 4.94 -23.95 -1.46
CA ASP A 143 4.78 -24.75 -0.25
C ASP A 143 6.01 -25.63 0.06
N ARG A 144 6.95 -25.74 -0.88
CA ARG A 144 8.17 -26.55 -0.78
C ARG A 144 9.45 -25.74 -0.85
N VAL A 145 9.39 -24.50 -1.32
CA VAL A 145 10.56 -23.63 -1.41
C VAL A 145 11.22 -23.52 -0.03
N THR A 146 12.53 -23.77 -0.02
CA THR A 146 13.44 -23.51 1.09
C THR A 146 14.66 -22.80 0.52
N ALA A 147 15.41 -22.11 1.38
CA ALA A 147 16.64 -21.42 1.00
C ALA A 147 17.56 -21.35 2.23
N ALA A 148 18.88 -21.32 2.01
CA ALA A 148 19.84 -21.11 3.10
C ALA A 148 19.64 -19.76 3.79
N SER A 149 20.12 -19.68 5.03
CA SER A 149 20.23 -18.40 5.74
C SER A 149 21.34 -17.57 5.11
N VAL A 150 21.09 -16.28 4.91
CA VAL A 150 22.11 -15.32 4.48
C VAL A 150 22.61 -14.57 5.72
N ASP A 151 23.92 -14.49 5.89
CA ASP A 151 24.53 -13.81 7.03
C ASP A 151 24.16 -12.31 7.04
N GLY A 152 23.82 -11.79 8.22
CA GLY A 152 23.43 -10.38 8.40
C GLY A 152 22.01 -10.05 7.95
N LEU A 153 21.29 -10.95 7.28
CA LEU A 153 19.93 -10.70 6.78
C LEU A 153 18.88 -10.87 7.90
N CYS A 154 18.17 -9.79 8.22
CA CYS A 154 17.25 -9.74 9.36
C CYS A 154 15.91 -9.10 8.99
N VAL A 155 14.80 -9.67 9.47
CA VAL A 155 13.45 -9.11 9.37
C VAL A 155 13.03 -8.54 10.72
N ARG A 156 12.60 -7.29 10.73
CA ARG A 156 12.21 -6.53 11.92
C ARG A 156 10.84 -5.87 11.75
N LEU A 157 10.25 -5.47 12.87
CA LEU A 157 9.09 -4.58 12.90
C LEU A 157 9.54 -3.19 13.38
N ARG A 158 9.47 -2.18 12.50
CA ARG A 158 9.82 -0.79 12.80
C ARG A 158 8.66 0.12 12.39
N ASP A 159 8.16 0.93 13.31
CA ASP A 159 7.06 1.90 13.05
C ASP A 159 5.86 1.31 12.30
N ASP A 160 5.40 0.12 12.72
CA ASP A 160 4.33 -0.67 12.09
C ASP A 160 4.65 -1.19 10.66
N GLN A 161 5.90 -1.13 10.22
CA GLN A 161 6.38 -1.65 8.94
C GLN A 161 7.24 -2.89 9.13
N ILE A 162 7.14 -3.82 8.17
CA ILE A 162 8.08 -4.94 8.08
C ILE A 162 9.32 -4.43 7.34
N VAL A 163 10.47 -4.49 7.99
CA VAL A 163 11.75 -4.02 7.45
C VAL A 163 12.69 -5.21 7.30
N VAL A 164 13.45 -5.23 6.21
CA VAL A 164 14.54 -6.18 5.96
C VAL A 164 15.86 -5.42 5.96
N ASP A 165 16.72 -5.74 6.93
CA ASP A 165 18.05 -5.18 7.11
C ASP A 165 19.12 -6.19 6.66
N GLU A 166 20.23 -5.68 6.11
CA GLU A 166 21.52 -6.37 5.90
C GLU A 166 22.57 -5.75 6.84
N GLU A 167 23.75 -6.37 6.98
CA GLU A 167 24.81 -5.91 7.90
C GLU A 167 25.24 -4.44 7.68
N ASP A 168 25.15 -3.95 6.43
CA ASP A 168 25.54 -2.60 6.03
C ASP A 168 24.39 -1.58 6.05
N GLY A 169 23.17 -1.98 6.43
CA GLY A 169 22.02 -1.09 6.56
C GLY A 169 20.69 -1.66 6.07
N GLU A 170 19.65 -0.83 6.12
CA GLU A 170 18.30 -1.18 5.66
C GLU A 170 18.28 -1.46 4.16
N ILE A 171 17.76 -2.62 3.78
CA ILE A 171 17.63 -3.02 2.37
C ILE A 171 16.25 -2.64 1.85
N ILE A 172 15.20 -2.97 2.62
CA ILE A 172 13.81 -2.89 2.16
C ILE A 172 12.86 -2.59 3.32
N ALA A 173 12.00 -1.58 3.16
CA ALA A 173 10.86 -1.34 4.03
C ALA A 173 9.53 -1.61 3.30
N PHE A 174 8.69 -2.47 3.88
CA PHE A 174 7.37 -2.81 3.35
C PHE A 174 6.27 -2.07 4.12
N SER A 175 5.90 -0.89 3.61
CA SER A 175 4.85 -0.05 4.20
C SER A 175 3.42 -0.58 4.01
N ASN A 176 3.22 -1.54 3.11
CA ASN A 176 1.93 -2.14 2.75
C ASN A 176 1.74 -3.58 3.25
N ALA A 177 2.70 -4.14 3.96
CA ALA A 177 2.66 -5.54 4.39
C ALA A 177 2.10 -5.66 5.81
N THR A 178 0.99 -6.39 5.97
CA THR A 178 0.47 -6.78 7.30
C THR A 178 0.69 -8.27 7.50
N ALA A 179 1.45 -8.64 8.53
CA ALA A 179 1.70 -10.04 8.87
C ALA A 179 0.43 -10.71 9.41
N PRO A 180 0.07 -11.93 8.97
CA PRO A 180 -1.07 -12.66 9.51
C PRO A 180 -0.84 -13.10 10.97
N PRO A 181 -1.90 -13.42 11.74
CA PRO A 181 -1.75 -13.91 13.11
C PRO A 181 -0.85 -15.16 13.19
N GLY A 182 0.04 -15.22 14.18
CA GLY A 182 0.97 -16.34 14.37
C GLY A 182 2.23 -16.27 13.49
N TRP A 183 2.35 -15.26 12.62
CA TRP A 183 3.46 -15.13 11.67
C TRP A 183 4.77 -14.75 12.37
N TRP A 184 4.73 -13.80 13.30
CA TRP A 184 5.92 -13.36 14.03
C TRP A 184 6.48 -14.46 14.93
N GLU A 185 5.61 -15.19 15.62
CA GLU A 185 6.00 -16.32 16.47
C GLU A 185 6.67 -17.42 15.64
N ALA A 186 6.09 -17.75 14.47
CA ALA A 186 6.69 -18.68 13.51
C ALA A 186 8.05 -18.17 12.99
N GLY A 187 8.15 -16.88 12.68
CA GLY A 187 9.37 -16.24 12.22
C GLY A 187 10.50 -16.29 13.25
N THR A 188 10.20 -15.99 14.51
CA THR A 188 11.20 -16.04 15.59
C THR A 188 11.68 -17.46 15.91
N ALA A 189 10.85 -18.47 15.65
CA ALA A 189 11.22 -19.87 15.90
C ALA A 189 12.14 -20.44 14.80
N ASP A 190 11.79 -20.17 13.54
CA ASP A 190 12.34 -20.89 12.39
C ASP A 190 13.00 -19.98 11.33
N GLY A 191 13.00 -18.66 11.54
CA GLY A 191 13.36 -17.66 10.52
C GLY A 191 12.19 -17.30 9.59
N CYS A 192 12.47 -16.38 8.67
CA CYS A 192 11.53 -15.94 7.64
C CYS A 192 12.11 -16.22 6.25
N LEU A 193 11.37 -16.95 5.42
CA LEU A 193 11.71 -17.14 4.02
C LEU A 193 11.34 -15.88 3.22
N LEU A 194 12.32 -15.18 2.69
CA LEU A 194 12.14 -14.08 1.76
C LEU A 194 12.17 -14.63 0.33
N LEU A 195 11.17 -14.30 -0.47
CA LEU A 195 11.07 -14.71 -1.87
C LEU A 195 10.85 -13.48 -2.75
N TYR A 196 11.89 -13.12 -3.50
CA TYR A 196 11.79 -12.12 -4.55
C TYR A 196 11.39 -12.79 -5.86
N GLY A 197 10.46 -12.19 -6.60
CA GLY A 197 10.20 -12.56 -7.98
C GLY A 197 9.81 -11.34 -8.82
N SER A 198 9.97 -11.45 -10.13
CA SER A 198 9.52 -10.41 -11.07
C SER A 198 8.23 -10.83 -11.76
N GLY A 199 7.28 -9.90 -11.91
CA GLY A 199 6.04 -10.13 -12.64
C GLY A 199 5.02 -11.06 -11.95
N LEU A 200 5.16 -11.24 -10.64
CA LEU A 200 4.25 -12.03 -9.80
C LEU A 200 2.83 -11.44 -9.80
N GLY A 201 2.71 -10.12 -9.93
CA GLY A 201 1.47 -9.36 -9.82
C GLY A 201 0.83 -9.53 -8.46
N LEU A 202 1.54 -9.08 -7.43
CA LEU A 202 1.11 -9.08 -6.03
C LEU A 202 -0.07 -8.13 -5.78
N ASP A 203 -0.37 -7.23 -6.72
CA ASP A 203 -1.62 -6.47 -6.78
C ASP A 203 -2.86 -7.38 -6.83
N ARG A 204 -2.72 -8.56 -7.44
CA ARG A 204 -3.71 -9.64 -7.47
C ARG A 204 -3.03 -10.97 -7.21
N PHE A 205 -2.54 -11.11 -5.98
CA PHE A 205 -1.80 -12.30 -5.55
C PHE A 205 -2.58 -13.59 -5.82
N SER A 206 -1.88 -14.58 -6.39
CA SER A 206 -2.39 -15.94 -6.59
C SER A 206 -1.25 -16.93 -6.45
N PHE A 207 -1.48 -18.00 -5.69
CA PHE A 207 -0.53 -19.11 -5.54
C PHE A 207 -0.22 -19.81 -6.87
N GLU A 208 -1.18 -19.85 -7.80
CA GLU A 208 -0.97 -20.42 -9.14
C GLU A 208 0.08 -19.61 -9.91
N ARG A 209 -0.07 -18.27 -9.93
CA ARG A 209 0.89 -17.36 -10.57
C ARG A 209 2.27 -17.44 -9.95
N LEU A 210 2.32 -17.51 -8.62
CA LEU A 210 3.58 -17.68 -7.88
C LEU A 210 4.28 -18.97 -8.30
N ASN A 211 3.57 -20.10 -8.35
CA ASN A 211 4.12 -21.37 -8.81
C ASN A 211 4.57 -21.33 -10.27
N THR A 212 3.84 -20.66 -11.16
CA THR A 212 4.28 -20.46 -12.55
C THR A 212 5.59 -19.68 -12.63
N ALA A 213 5.72 -18.59 -11.84
CA ALA A 213 6.93 -17.80 -11.80
C ALA A 213 8.12 -18.58 -11.22
N LEU A 214 7.89 -19.37 -10.16
CA LEU A 214 8.88 -20.28 -9.60
C LEU A 214 9.35 -21.30 -10.65
N GLN A 215 8.43 -22.00 -11.32
CA GLN A 215 8.75 -22.98 -12.37
C GLN A 215 9.52 -22.37 -13.55
N ALA A 216 9.29 -21.08 -13.85
CA ALA A 216 10.04 -20.34 -14.85
C ALA A 216 11.43 -19.88 -14.37
N SER A 217 11.84 -20.23 -13.14
CA SER A 217 13.06 -19.74 -12.49
C SER A 217 13.10 -18.21 -12.41
N ALA A 218 11.96 -17.54 -12.27
CA ALA A 218 11.88 -16.07 -12.21
C ALA A 218 12.10 -15.51 -10.80
N CYS A 219 12.42 -16.37 -9.82
CA CYS A 219 12.49 -16.02 -8.41
C CYS A 219 13.84 -16.35 -7.77
N ALA A 220 14.17 -15.65 -6.69
CA ALA A 220 15.28 -15.92 -5.80
C ALA A 220 14.79 -15.88 -4.35
N ALA A 221 15.36 -16.71 -3.49
CA ALA A 221 14.95 -16.83 -2.10
C ALA A 221 16.14 -16.83 -1.14
N ALA A 222 15.91 -16.36 0.08
CA ALA A 222 16.84 -16.43 1.19
C ALA A 222 16.05 -16.61 2.49
N THR A 223 16.65 -17.25 3.48
CA THR A 223 16.11 -17.25 4.84
C THR A 223 16.76 -16.14 5.65
N ALA A 224 15.94 -15.34 6.32
CA ALA A 224 16.36 -14.25 7.20
C ALA A 224 16.07 -14.60 8.66
N LEU A 225 16.88 -14.10 9.57
CA LEU A 225 16.54 -14.12 11.00
C LEU A 225 15.39 -13.16 11.27
N VAL A 226 14.55 -13.46 12.26
CA VAL A 226 13.49 -12.54 12.69
C VAL A 226 13.82 -12.01 14.07
N ASP A 227 13.98 -10.69 14.17
CA ASP A 227 14.32 -10.00 15.40
C ASP A 227 13.20 -9.05 15.83
N LEU A 228 12.68 -9.29 17.04
CA LEU A 228 11.66 -8.46 17.69
C LEU A 228 12.22 -7.63 18.85
N SER A 229 13.52 -7.73 19.13
CA SER A 229 14.17 -7.10 20.28
C SER A 229 14.28 -5.59 20.15
N GLU A 230 14.33 -5.07 18.93
CA GLU A 230 14.32 -3.64 18.60
C GLU A 230 12.91 -3.07 18.37
N GLN A 231 11.87 -3.64 18.97
CA GLN A 231 10.72 -2.78 19.26
C GLN A 231 11.25 -1.69 20.19
N PRO A 232 11.21 -0.39 19.82
CA PRO A 232 11.58 0.65 20.77
C PRO A 232 10.77 0.36 22.02
N ALA A 233 11.46 0.06 23.12
CA ALA A 233 10.84 -0.26 24.39
C ALA A 233 9.80 0.83 24.57
N ARG A 234 8.50 0.47 24.52
CA ARG A 234 7.42 1.43 24.68
C ARG A 234 7.75 2.19 25.94
N SER A 235 8.24 3.41 25.78
CA SER A 235 8.64 4.23 26.91
C SER A 235 7.35 4.45 27.66
N ALA A 236 7.18 3.73 28.77
CA ALA A 236 5.94 3.68 29.54
C ALA A 236 5.63 5.03 30.24
N THR A 237 6.20 6.15 29.77
CA THR A 237 6.14 7.45 30.43
C THR A 237 6.16 8.67 29.50
N ALA A 238 6.18 8.51 28.17
CA ALA A 238 5.77 9.63 27.31
C ALA A 238 4.26 9.54 27.18
N GLU A 239 3.52 10.37 27.93
CA GLU A 239 2.13 10.66 27.59
C GLU A 239 2.11 11.02 26.11
N GLU A 240 1.66 10.09 25.26
CA GLU A 240 1.28 10.42 23.90
C GLU A 240 0.30 11.59 24.05
N PRO A 241 0.54 12.73 23.39
CA PRO A 241 -0.39 13.84 23.47
C PRO A 241 -1.73 13.28 23.02
N GLU A 242 -2.66 13.10 23.98
CA GLU A 242 -4.03 12.71 23.67
C GLU A 242 -4.48 13.63 22.55
N ALA A 243 -4.91 13.05 21.43
CA ALA A 243 -5.44 13.84 20.33
C ALA A 243 -6.47 14.78 20.96
N PRO A 244 -6.32 16.12 20.84
CA PRO A 244 -7.20 17.04 21.54
C PRO A 244 -8.64 16.61 21.32
N VAL A 245 -9.44 16.55 22.38
CA VAL A 245 -10.83 16.02 22.37
C VAL A 245 -11.65 16.58 21.20
N GLU A 246 -11.34 17.80 20.78
CA GLU A 246 -11.87 18.49 19.59
C GLU A 246 -11.61 17.75 18.26
N LEU A 247 -10.43 17.16 18.06
CA LEU A 247 -10.07 16.39 16.86
C LEU A 247 -10.77 15.03 16.80
N LEU A 248 -10.98 14.37 17.94
CA LEU A 248 -11.80 13.15 18.02
C LEU A 248 -13.27 13.45 17.70
N GLY A 249 -13.80 14.57 18.21
CA GLY A 249 -15.13 15.06 17.84
C GLY A 249 -15.26 15.37 16.34
N TYR A 250 -14.24 15.99 15.75
CA TYR A 250 -14.18 16.27 14.31
C TYR A 250 -14.13 14.99 13.45
N ALA A 251 -13.36 13.99 13.87
CA ALA A 251 -13.29 12.70 13.21
C ALA A 251 -14.61 11.93 13.27
N HIS A 252 -15.29 11.93 14.42
CA HIS A 252 -16.65 11.43 14.58
C HIS A 252 -17.62 12.09 13.58
N ALA A 253 -17.59 13.43 13.48
CA ALA A 253 -18.45 14.16 12.56
C ALA A 253 -18.19 13.81 11.08
N LEU A 254 -16.92 13.64 10.68
CA LEU A 254 -16.54 13.23 9.34
C LEU A 254 -16.98 11.79 9.01
N LEU A 255 -16.80 10.86 9.96
CA LEU A 255 -17.21 9.47 9.85
C LEU A 255 -18.73 9.34 9.64
N VAL A 256 -19.49 10.04 10.48
CA VAL A 256 -20.95 10.07 10.42
C VAL A 256 -21.44 10.72 9.12
N THR A 257 -20.84 11.84 8.72
CA THR A 257 -21.19 12.50 7.44
C THR A 257 -20.98 11.56 6.25
N ARG A 258 -19.86 10.81 6.26
CA ARG A 258 -19.53 9.86 5.20
C ARG A 258 -20.47 8.66 5.16
N TYR A 259 -20.92 8.16 6.32
CA TYR A 259 -21.94 7.12 6.40
C TYR A 259 -23.21 7.52 5.64
N PHE A 260 -23.73 8.73 5.85
CA PHE A 260 -24.91 9.21 5.13
C PHE A 260 -24.64 9.46 3.64
N ALA A 261 -23.46 10.00 3.29
CA ALA A 261 -23.08 10.21 1.89
C ALA A 261 -23.08 8.90 1.08
N THR A 262 -22.66 7.78 1.69
CA THR A 262 -22.72 6.46 1.03
C THR A 262 -24.14 5.95 0.79
N ARG A 263 -25.15 6.54 1.44
CA ARG A 263 -26.57 6.24 1.25
C ARG A 263 -27.27 7.24 0.32
N GLY A 264 -26.50 8.06 -0.40
CA GLY A 264 -27.04 9.09 -1.30
C GLY A 264 -27.68 10.26 -0.55
N ASP A 265 -27.47 10.37 0.76
CA ASP A 265 -27.99 11.44 1.59
C ASP A 265 -26.89 12.47 1.87
N ASP A 266 -27.22 13.76 1.75
CA ASP A 266 -26.31 14.86 2.05
C ASP A 266 -26.82 15.59 3.32
N PRO A 267 -26.51 15.05 4.50
CA PRO A 267 -27.03 15.58 5.74
C PRO A 267 -26.46 16.97 6.05
N VAL A 268 -25.24 17.26 5.60
CA VAL A 268 -24.58 18.55 5.80
C VAL A 268 -25.31 19.63 5.02
N ARG A 269 -25.70 19.35 3.76
CA ARG A 269 -26.52 20.27 2.97
C ARG A 269 -27.91 20.48 3.58
N ARG A 270 -28.55 19.43 4.11
CA ARG A 270 -29.86 19.57 4.81
C ARG A 270 -29.74 20.40 6.08
N ALA A 271 -28.71 20.17 6.89
CA ALA A 271 -28.48 20.89 8.13
C ALA A 271 -28.13 22.36 7.87
N ARG A 272 -27.32 22.65 6.84
CA ARG A 272 -27.02 24.02 6.38
C ARG A 272 -28.25 24.77 5.92
N LYS A 273 -29.18 24.11 5.21
CA LYS A 273 -30.49 24.70 4.84
C LYS A 273 -31.36 25.04 6.05
N GLN A 274 -31.10 24.42 7.20
CA GLN A 274 -31.82 24.63 8.45
C GLN A 274 -31.06 25.57 9.41
N GLY A 275 -29.92 26.13 8.98
CA GLY A 275 -29.12 27.05 9.79
C GLY A 275 -28.40 26.40 10.96
N LEU A 276 -28.24 25.07 10.97
CA LEU A 276 -27.54 24.37 12.05
C LEU A 276 -26.03 24.60 11.96
N SER A 277 -25.39 24.76 13.11
CA SER A 277 -23.94 24.74 13.25
C SER A 277 -23.37 23.34 12.98
N ALA A 278 -22.05 23.23 12.79
CA ALA A 278 -21.38 21.95 12.58
C ALA A 278 -21.57 20.99 13.76
N ALA A 279 -21.52 21.50 14.99
CA ALA A 279 -21.74 20.73 16.21
C ALA A 279 -23.19 20.20 16.30
N GLU A 280 -24.18 21.07 16.10
CA GLU A 280 -25.61 20.67 16.09
C GLU A 280 -25.92 19.67 14.96
N THR A 281 -25.24 19.82 13.82
CA THR A 281 -25.33 18.87 12.71
C THR A 281 -24.79 17.50 13.11
N ALA A 282 -23.62 17.43 13.74
CA ALA A 282 -23.01 16.19 14.19
C ALA A 282 -23.88 15.48 15.25
N ASP A 283 -24.33 16.21 16.27
CA ASP A 283 -25.19 15.67 17.34
C ASP A 283 -26.49 15.08 16.80
N ARG A 284 -27.12 15.81 15.87
CA ARG A 284 -28.35 15.33 15.22
C ARG A 284 -28.10 14.07 14.40
N LEU A 285 -27.00 13.99 13.65
CA LEU A 285 -26.70 12.82 12.84
C LEU A 285 -26.37 11.60 13.71
N VAL A 286 -25.66 11.80 14.82
CA VAL A 286 -25.45 10.73 15.82
C VAL A 286 -26.79 10.27 16.40
N ALA A 287 -27.68 11.20 16.75
CA ALA A 287 -29.02 10.85 17.25
C ALA A 287 -29.86 10.10 16.20
N GLU A 288 -29.74 10.45 14.91
CA GLU A 288 -30.40 9.77 13.81
C GLU A 288 -29.86 8.35 13.62
N LEU A 289 -28.53 8.16 13.70
CA LEU A 289 -27.90 6.84 13.66
C LEU A 289 -28.33 5.95 14.82
N ARG A 290 -28.44 6.50 16.05
CA ARG A 290 -28.88 5.74 17.24
C ARG A 290 -30.31 5.19 17.12
N ARG A 291 -31.17 5.79 16.29
CA ARG A 291 -32.56 5.33 16.09
C ARG A 291 -32.65 4.06 15.25
N GLY A 292 -31.63 3.76 14.45
CA GLY A 292 -31.58 2.58 13.59
C GLY A 292 -30.61 1.51 14.12
N PRO A 293 -30.93 0.22 14.00
CA PRO A 293 -30.02 -0.86 14.44
C PRO A 293 -28.68 -0.84 13.68
N GLU A 294 -28.68 -0.39 12.44
CA GLU A 294 -27.47 -0.25 11.63
C GLU A 294 -26.60 0.94 12.04
N GLY A 295 -27.22 2.08 12.33
CA GLY A 295 -26.51 3.26 12.80
C GLY A 295 -25.95 3.07 14.20
N ALA A 296 -26.67 2.37 15.08
CA ALA A 296 -26.17 1.97 16.41
C ALA A 296 -24.93 1.06 16.32
N ARG A 297 -24.91 0.08 15.41
CA ARG A 297 -23.74 -0.78 15.17
C ARG A 297 -22.55 0.00 14.59
N PHE A 298 -22.82 0.92 13.69
CA PHE A 298 -21.77 1.80 13.16
C PHE A 298 -21.15 2.66 14.28
N LEU A 299 -21.96 3.23 15.16
CA LEU A 299 -21.45 4.01 16.30
C LEU A 299 -20.63 3.14 17.27
N GLN A 300 -21.07 1.91 17.56
CA GLN A 300 -20.29 0.96 18.36
C GLN A 300 -18.95 0.60 17.71
N TYR A 301 -18.92 0.42 16.39
CA TYR A 301 -17.67 0.18 15.65
C TYR A 301 -16.72 1.37 15.78
N VAL A 302 -17.23 2.60 15.62
CA VAL A 302 -16.42 3.81 15.75
C VAL A 302 -15.89 3.95 17.19
N GLU A 303 -16.74 3.74 18.20
CA GLU A 303 -16.34 3.73 19.62
C GLU A 303 -15.24 2.70 19.90
N ALA A 304 -15.38 1.47 19.39
CA ALA A 304 -14.40 0.40 19.55
C ALA A 304 -13.05 0.67 18.85
N ASN A 305 -12.99 1.65 17.94
CA ASN A 305 -11.79 2.01 17.19
C ASN A 305 -11.28 3.43 17.47
N GLN A 306 -11.79 4.12 18.50
CA GLN A 306 -11.43 5.50 18.81
C GLN A 306 -9.93 5.71 18.97
N GLU A 307 -9.22 4.80 19.63
CA GLU A 307 -7.76 4.89 19.77
C GLU A 307 -7.03 4.78 18.43
N SER A 308 -7.47 3.88 17.55
CA SER A 308 -6.85 3.73 16.22
C SER A 308 -7.08 4.95 15.35
N ILE A 309 -8.28 5.54 15.43
CA ILE A 309 -8.62 6.79 14.74
C ILE A 309 -7.78 7.94 15.30
N GLY A 310 -7.65 8.02 16.63
CA GLY A 310 -6.81 9.02 17.31
C GLY A 310 -5.35 8.96 16.90
N ARG A 311 -4.78 7.75 16.80
CA ARG A 311 -3.40 7.55 16.31
C ARG A 311 -3.23 8.02 14.86
N ALA A 312 -4.17 7.68 13.97
CA ALA A 312 -4.10 8.12 12.58
C ALA A 312 -4.16 9.65 12.43
N ILE A 313 -4.98 10.32 13.23
CA ILE A 313 -5.06 11.79 13.26
C ILE A 313 -3.79 12.42 13.81
N THR A 314 -3.28 11.89 14.93
CA THR A 314 -2.07 12.39 15.58
C THR A 314 -0.87 12.25 14.65
N HIS A 315 -0.75 11.12 13.96
CA HIS A 315 0.26 10.91 12.93
C HIS A 315 0.15 11.96 11.82
N ALA A 316 -1.06 12.20 11.30
CA ALA A 316 -1.29 13.16 10.23
C ALA A 316 -0.94 14.60 10.63
N VAL A 317 -1.33 15.01 11.85
CA VAL A 317 -0.94 16.33 12.39
C VAL A 317 0.58 16.44 12.48
N ARG A 318 1.26 15.37 12.92
CA ARG A 318 2.72 15.32 13.04
C ARG A 318 3.43 15.39 11.68
N THR A 319 2.86 14.79 10.64
CA THR A 319 3.42 14.78 9.28
C THR A 319 3.01 15.99 8.44
N GLY A 320 2.19 16.90 8.99
CA GLY A 320 1.68 18.05 8.25
C GLY A 320 0.54 17.72 7.27
N ASP A 321 -0.01 16.51 7.35
CA ASP A 321 -1.21 16.11 6.60
C ASP A 321 -2.49 16.70 7.20
N ALA A 322 -3.48 16.92 6.34
CA ALA A 322 -4.80 17.35 6.79
C ALA A 322 -5.48 16.23 7.61
N PRO A 323 -5.91 16.47 8.87
CA PRO A 323 -6.57 15.46 9.71
C PRO A 323 -7.78 14.79 9.04
N GLY A 324 -8.54 15.57 8.26
CA GLY A 324 -9.68 15.05 7.51
C GLY A 324 -9.32 14.06 6.40
N LYS A 325 -8.12 14.20 5.80
CA LYS A 325 -7.56 13.25 4.83
C LYS A 325 -7.18 11.95 5.53
N ALA A 326 -6.49 12.04 6.67
CA ALA A 326 -6.10 10.86 7.44
C ALA A 326 -7.28 10.05 8.00
N VAL A 327 -8.32 10.72 8.51
CA VAL A 327 -9.57 10.03 8.89
C VAL A 327 -10.21 9.39 7.66
N SER A 328 -10.22 10.09 6.52
CA SER A 328 -10.77 9.57 5.26
C SER A 328 -10.01 8.36 4.73
N ASP A 329 -8.69 8.34 4.88
CA ASP A 329 -7.81 7.26 4.44
C ASP A 329 -7.86 6.08 5.41
N TRP A 330 -7.93 6.33 6.73
CA TRP A 330 -8.21 5.31 7.74
C TRP A 330 -9.56 4.62 7.48
N VAL A 331 -10.61 5.40 7.20
CA VAL A 331 -11.92 4.88 6.79
C VAL A 331 -11.86 4.13 5.48
N ARG A 332 -11.03 4.55 4.52
CA ARG A 332 -10.90 3.83 3.24
C ARG A 332 -10.18 2.49 3.43
N ALA A 333 -9.13 2.47 4.26
CA ALA A 333 -8.31 1.30 4.54
C ALA A 333 -9.04 0.26 5.41
N ARG A 334 -9.83 0.71 6.40
CA ARG A 334 -10.51 -0.18 7.37
C ARG A 334 -12.03 -0.22 7.25
N GLY A 335 -12.63 0.74 6.56
CA GLY A 335 -14.06 0.79 6.34
C GLY A 335 -14.55 -0.35 5.45
N SER A 336 -13.72 -0.90 4.56
CA SER A 336 -14.08 -2.12 3.83
C SER A 336 -14.39 -3.29 4.78
N GLU A 337 -13.67 -3.43 5.90
CA GLU A 337 -13.97 -4.40 6.97
C GLU A 337 -15.21 -3.99 7.81
N ALA A 338 -15.32 -2.72 8.19
CA ALA A 338 -16.46 -2.21 8.97
C ALA A 338 -17.81 -2.35 8.24
N PHE A 339 -17.81 -2.06 6.94
CA PHE A 339 -19.00 -2.05 6.08
C PHE A 339 -19.27 -3.42 5.41
N SER A 340 -18.29 -4.34 5.38
CA SER A 340 -18.49 -5.72 4.92
C SER A 340 -19.13 -6.62 5.98
N GLN A 341 -19.01 -6.28 7.26
CA GLN A 341 -19.73 -6.98 8.34
C GLN A 341 -21.22 -6.56 8.46
N ILE A 342 -21.69 -5.64 7.63
CA ILE A 342 -23.11 -5.30 7.52
C ILE A 342 -23.78 -6.34 6.59
N PRO A 343 -24.72 -7.18 7.09
CA PRO A 343 -25.27 -8.29 6.32
C PRO A 343 -25.84 -7.87 4.96
N GLU A 344 -25.50 -8.63 3.93
CA GLU A 344 -25.88 -8.42 2.52
C GLU A 344 -27.40 -8.32 2.30
N ALA A 345 -28.19 -8.92 3.20
CA ALA A 345 -29.65 -8.85 3.23
C ALA A 345 -30.23 -7.43 3.41
N LEU A 346 -29.44 -6.47 3.89
CA LEU A 346 -29.85 -5.08 4.08
C LEU A 346 -29.45 -4.17 2.90
N ARG A 347 -28.48 -4.59 2.06
CA ARG A 347 -28.11 -3.87 0.84
C ARG A 347 -29.20 -3.90 -0.24
N ARG A 348 -30.05 -4.93 -0.23
CA ARG A 348 -31.14 -5.10 -1.23
C ARG A 348 -32.44 -4.34 -0.91
N LYS A 349 -32.54 -3.66 0.25
CA LYS A 349 -33.74 -2.86 0.60
C LYS A 349 -33.68 -1.39 0.17
N ALA A 350 -32.61 -0.97 -0.52
CA ALA A 350 -32.43 0.39 -1.00
C ALA A 350 -32.87 0.61 -2.46
N ASP A 351 -33.28 -0.44 -3.18
CA ASP A 351 -33.98 -0.29 -4.45
C ASP A 351 -35.49 -0.22 -4.17
N PRO A 352 -36.15 0.95 -4.29
CA PRO A 352 -37.58 0.95 -4.50
C PRO A 352 -37.88 0.42 -5.91
N PRO A 353 -39.08 -0.14 -6.16
CA PRO A 353 -39.51 -0.50 -7.51
C PRO A 353 -39.48 0.68 -8.49
#